data_AF-A0A958LFB5-F1
#
_entry.id   AF-A0A958LFB5-F1
#
_cell.length_a   1.000
_cell.length_b   1.000
_cell.length_c   1.000
_cell.angle_alpha   90.00
_cell.angle_beta   90.00
_cell.angle_gamma   90.00
#
_symmetry.space_group_name_H-M   'P 1'
#
loop_
_entity.id
_entity.type
_entity.pdbx_description
1 polymer ?
#
loop_
_entity_poly.entity_id
_entity_poly.type
_entity_poly.pdbx_seq_one_letter_code
_entity_poly.pdbx_strand_id
1 'polypeptide(L)' 'MIQEFKEFAVKGNVVDMGVGIIIGAAFGKIVTSFVNDVVTPPLGLLLGGVDFSNLVLTLRAATADQPAITLN' A
#
# COMPACT_ATOMS: atom_id res chain seq x y z
N MET A 1 29.42 -20.66 14.91
CA MET A 1 28.16 -19.90 14.71
C MET A 1 28.17 -18.99 13.48
N ILE A 2 29.09 -18.01 13.37
CA ILE A 2 29.14 -17.12 12.17
C ILE A 2 29.49 -17.89 10.88
N GLN A 3 30.40 -18.86 10.95
CA GLN A 3 30.77 -19.68 9.80
C GLN A 3 29.62 -20.60 9.36
N GLU A 4 28.98 -21.27 10.31
CA GLU A 4 27.81 -22.14 10.07
C GLU A 4 26.58 -21.34 9.59
N PHE A 5 26.39 -20.11 10.09
CA PHE A 5 25.36 -19.21 9.60
C PHE A 5 25.63 -18.76 8.16
N LYS A 6 26.90 -18.47 7.82
CA LYS A 6 27.30 -18.15 6.44
C LYS A 6 27.06 -19.34 5.52
N GLU A 7 27.42 -20.55 5.93
CA GLU A 7 27.14 -21.77 5.15
C GLU A 7 25.64 -22.06 5.02
N PHE A 8 24.85 -21.80 6.07
CA PHE A 8 23.39 -21.89 6.03
C PHE A 8 22.75 -20.83 5.12
N ALA A 9 23.20 -19.59 5.22
CA ALA A 9 22.68 -18.45 4.47
C ALA A 9 23.06 -18.51 2.99
N VAL A 10 24.16 -19.17 2.62
CA VAL A 10 24.59 -19.35 1.22
C VAL A 10 23.94 -20.58 0.57
N LYS A 11 23.15 -21.38 1.33
CA LYS A 11 22.33 -22.42 0.71
C LYS A 11 21.36 -21.77 -0.27
N GLY A 12 21.49 -22.09 -1.56
CA GLY A 12 20.70 -21.48 -2.65
C GLY A 12 19.20 -21.41 -2.36
N ASN A 13 18.62 -22.49 -1.82
CA ASN A 13 17.19 -22.55 -1.47
C ASN A 13 16.75 -21.46 -0.45
N VAL A 14 17.61 -21.07 0.49
CA VAL A 14 17.29 -20.04 1.50
C VAL A 14 17.48 -18.63 0.93
N VAL A 15 18.52 -18.43 0.12
CA VAL A 15 18.77 -17.16 -0.58
C VAL A 15 17.63 -16.84 -1.54
N ASP A 16 17.28 -17.79 -2.40
CA ASP A 16 16.26 -17.60 -3.44
C ASP A 16 14.88 -17.35 -2.82
N MET A 17 14.57 -18.05 -1.73
CA MET A 17 13.36 -17.80 -0.94
C MET A 17 13.36 -16.39 -0.33
N GLY A 18 14.48 -15.96 0.26
CA GLY A 18 14.61 -14.62 0.86
C GLY A 18 14.47 -13.50 -0.18
N VAL A 19 15.09 -13.66 -1.34
CA VAL A 19 14.99 -12.72 -2.47
C VAL A 19 13.54 -12.64 -2.97
N GLY A 20 12.86 -13.80 -3.13
CA GLY A 20 11.47 -13.84 -3.56
C GLY A 20 10.51 -13.10 -2.61
N ILE A 21 10.71 -13.23 -1.30
CA ILE A 21 9.89 -12.52 -0.30
C ILE A 21 10.12 -11.01 -0.35
N ILE A 22 11.38 -10.57 -0.46
CA ILE A 22 11.72 -9.14 -0.51
C ILE A 22 11.15 -8.50 -1.78
N ILE A 23 11.28 -9.17 -2.92
CA ILE A 23 10.71 -8.71 -4.19
C ILE A 23 9.19 -8.68 -4.09
N GLY A 24 8.55 -9.75 -3.58
CA GLY A 24 7.10 -9.79 -3.40
C GLY A 24 6.56 -8.66 -2.51
N ALA A 25 7.23 -8.40 -1.39
CA ALA A 25 6.85 -7.34 -0.45
C ALA A 25 7.03 -5.93 -1.05
N ALA A 26 8.12 -5.70 -1.80
CA ALA A 26 8.38 -4.42 -2.45
C ALA A 26 7.45 -4.19 -3.65
N PHE A 27 7.25 -5.21 -4.48
CA PHE A 27 6.45 -5.13 -5.69
C PHE A 27 4.96 -4.91 -5.40
N GLY A 28 4.46 -5.44 -4.28
CA GLY A 28 3.10 -5.15 -3.81
C GLY A 28 2.84 -3.65 -3.66
N LYS A 29 3.77 -2.90 -3.06
CA LYS A 29 3.64 -1.43 -2.92
C LYS A 29 3.63 -0.71 -4.27
N ILE A 30 4.43 -1.19 -5.22
CA ILE A 30 4.49 -0.63 -6.58
C ILE A 30 3.12 -0.84 -7.27
N VAL A 31 2.57 -2.04 -7.19
CA VAL A 31 1.25 -2.35 -7.76
C VAL A 31 0.15 -1.54 -7.07
N THR A 32 0.18 -1.40 -5.74
CA THR A 32 -0.80 -0.58 -5.01
C THR A 32 -0.76 0.88 -5.44
N SER A 33 0.41 1.50 -5.54
CA SER A 33 0.54 2.89 -6.02
C SER A 33 0.09 3.01 -7.47
N PHE A 34 0.49 2.09 -8.34
CA PHE A 34 0.02 2.08 -9.73
C PHE A 34 -1.51 2.01 -9.83
N VAL A 35 -2.14 1.14 -9.04
CA VAL A 35 -3.61 1.04 -9.02
C VAL A 35 -4.23 2.34 -8.51
N ASN A 36 -3.75 2.89 -7.40
CA ASN A 36 -4.31 4.08 -6.76
C ASN A 36 -4.07 5.39 -7.52
N ASP A 37 -2.97 5.48 -8.26
CA ASP A 37 -2.55 6.73 -8.90
C ASP A 37 -2.87 6.75 -10.39
N VAL A 38 -2.99 5.59 -11.03
CA VAL A 38 -3.18 5.47 -12.50
C VAL A 38 -4.50 4.81 -12.85
N VAL A 39 -4.95 3.79 -12.11
CA VAL A 39 -6.13 3.00 -12.48
C VAL A 39 -7.41 3.53 -11.84
N THR A 40 -7.37 3.90 -10.55
CA THR A 40 -8.55 4.41 -9.84
C THR A 40 -9.05 5.77 -10.33
N PRO A 41 -8.24 6.75 -10.81
CA PRO A 41 -8.81 8.01 -11.29
C PRO A 41 -9.69 7.83 -12.55
N PRO A 42 -9.28 7.10 -13.60
CA PRO A 42 -10.15 6.80 -14.73
C PRO A 42 -11.38 5.97 -14.36
N LEU A 43 -11.23 4.98 -13.46
CA LEU A 43 -12.36 4.20 -12.97
C LEU A 43 -13.34 5.04 -12.14
N GLY A 44 -12.85 5.94 -11.30
CA GLY A 44 -13.66 6.87 -10.52
C GLY A 44 -14.44 7.84 -11.41
N LEU A 45 -13.83 8.29 -12.52
CA LEU A 45 -14.52 9.10 -13.54
C LEU A 45 -15.62 8.31 -14.26
N LEU A 46 -15.37 7.05 -14.61
CA LEU A 46 -16.35 6.18 -15.30
C LEU A 46 -17.51 5.74 -14.39
N LEU A 47 -17.27 5.57 -13.08
CA LEU A 47 -18.26 5.17 -12.09
C LEU A 47 -19.04 6.35 -11.48
N GLY A 48 -18.85 7.57 -11.97
CA GLY A 48 -19.69 8.74 -11.61
C GLY A 48 -19.02 9.83 -10.77
N GLY A 49 -17.70 10.00 -10.85
CA GLY A 49 -16.98 11.11 -10.19
C GLY A 49 -16.69 10.86 -8.71
N VAL A 50 -16.69 9.60 -8.28
CA VAL A 50 -16.37 9.23 -6.91
C VAL A 50 -14.86 9.05 -6.82
N ASP A 51 -14.18 10.08 -6.31
CA ASP A 51 -12.76 10.04 -6.00
C ASP A 51 -12.55 9.28 -4.69
N PHE A 52 -12.29 7.97 -4.78
CA PHE A 52 -12.00 7.10 -3.62
C PHE A 52 -10.71 7.50 -2.88
N SER A 53 -9.86 8.35 -3.46
CA SER A 53 -8.67 8.88 -2.78
C SER A 53 -9.01 10.02 -1.82
N ASN A 54 -10.16 10.69 -1.98
CA ASN A 54 -10.58 11.85 -1.18
C ASN A 54 -11.96 11.66 -0.53
N LEU A 55 -12.44 10.43 -0.40
CA LEU A 55 -13.78 10.10 0.07
C LEU A 55 -13.89 10.20 1.60
N VAL A 56 -13.64 11.39 2.12
CA VAL A 56 -13.86 11.71 3.52
C VAL A 56 -15.32 12.10 3.68
N LEU A 57 -16.13 11.16 4.15
CA LEU A 57 -17.51 11.44 4.53
C LEU A 57 -17.49 12.28 5.81
N THR A 58 -17.60 13.59 5.66
CA THR A 58 -17.66 14.53 6.78
C THR A 58 -19.03 14.39 7.45
N LEU A 59 -19.12 13.58 8.51
CA LEU A 59 -20.36 13.35 9.26
C LEU A 59 -20.86 14.63 9.96
N ARG A 60 -19.97 15.62 10.16
CA ARG A 60 -20.29 16.94 10.70
C ARG A 60 -19.26 17.99 10.24
N ALA A 61 -19.73 19.07 9.60
CA ALA A 61 -18.88 20.17 9.17
C ALA A 61 -18.25 20.89 10.37
N ALA A 62 -16.98 21.31 10.24
CA ALA A 62 -16.33 22.13 11.25
C ALA A 62 -17.07 23.47 11.40
N THR A 63 -17.47 23.78 12.62
CA THR A 63 -17.95 25.12 13.00
C THR A 63 -16.94 25.74 13.96
N ALA A 64 -16.96 27.06 14.13
CA ALA A 64 -15.88 27.85 14.73
C ALA A 64 -15.35 27.36 16.10
N ASP A 65 -16.09 26.51 16.81
CA ASP A 65 -15.72 25.95 18.11
C ASP A 65 -15.50 24.42 18.15
N GLN A 66 -15.63 23.68 17.04
CA GLN A 66 -15.41 22.21 17.05
C GLN A 66 -14.74 21.68 15.77
N PRO A 67 -13.68 20.83 15.91
CA PRO A 67 -13.03 20.18 14.77
C PRO A 67 -13.96 19.17 14.09
N ALA A 68 -13.85 19.05 12.76
CA ALA A 68 -14.62 18.10 11.97
C ALA A 68 -14.32 16.66 12.39
N ILE A 69 -15.37 15.86 12.55
CA ILE A 69 -15.25 14.42 12.77
C ILE A 69 -15.43 13.72 11.41
N THR A 70 -14.39 13.03 10.99
CA THR A 70 -14.29 12.36 9.70
C THR A 70 -14.09 10.86 9.91
N LEU A 71 -14.76 10.02 9.12
CA LEU A 71 -14.55 8.57 9.09
C LEU A 71 -13.69 8.22 7.87
N ASN A 72 -12.63 7.45 8.06
CA ASN A 72 -11.76 6.97 6.96
C ASN A 72 -12.19 5.60 6.44
#